data_AF-A0A965MYD6-F1
#
_entry.id   AF-A0A965MYD6-F1
#
_cell.length_a   1.000
_cell.length_b   1.000
_cell.length_c   1.000
_cell.angle_alpha   90.00
_cell.angle_beta   90.00
_cell.angle_gamma   90.00
#
_symmetry.space_group_name_H-M   'P 1'
#
loop_
_entity.id
_entity.type
_entity.pdbx_description
1 polymer ?
#
loop_
_entity_poly.entity_id
_entity_poly.type
_entity_poly.pdbx_seq_one_letter_code
_entity_poly.pdbx_strand_id
1 'polypeptide(L)'
;MIVVKELPTAQNFRFIPRYGVPTSLTLIDENTNLPTPVITPNFFVGGYDFACSAILPTVENHFYWAIFKNQANEVILKERMFCTNQNIDIFSVNNGAYVSNVTTNEFIMYE
;
A
#
# COMPACT_ATOMS: atom_id res chain seq x y z
N MET A 1 -4.59 2.69 -3.07
CA MET A 1 -3.26 2.09 -3.33
C MET A 1 -2.47 2.13 -2.04
N ILE A 2 -1.87 1.02 -1.63
CA ILE A 2 -1.05 0.90 -0.41
C ILE A 2 0.43 0.97 -0.80
N VAL A 3 1.24 1.68 -0.02
CA VAL A 3 2.70 1.72 -0.20
C VAL A 3 3.36 1.11 1.03
N VAL A 4 4.28 0.18 0.82
CA VAL A 4 4.99 -0.56 1.87
C VAL A 4 6.48 -0.63 1.54
N LYS A 5 7.27 -1.10 2.50
CA LYS A 5 8.70 -1.33 2.35
C LYS A 5 9.02 -2.83 2.34
N GLU A 6 10.18 -3.21 1.82
CA GLU A 6 10.73 -4.54 2.01
C GLU A 6 11.42 -4.59 3.38
N LEU A 7 10.71 -5.11 4.39
CA LEU A 7 11.19 -5.14 5.78
C LEU A 7 10.95 -6.50 6.44
N PRO A 8 11.90 -7.00 7.26
CA PRO A 8 11.72 -8.23 8.05
C PRO A 8 10.86 -8.00 9.30
N THR A 9 10.31 -6.81 9.49
CA THR A 9 9.48 -6.42 10.63
C THR A 9 8.06 -6.11 10.19
N ALA A 10 7.11 -6.24 11.13
CA ALA A 10 5.71 -6.00 10.83
C ALA A 10 5.47 -4.52 10.47
N GLN A 11 4.70 -4.30 9.42
CA GLN A 11 4.26 -2.99 8.97
C GLN A 11 2.76 -2.84 9.21
N ASN A 12 2.33 -1.61 9.51
CA ASN A 12 0.93 -1.29 9.76
C ASN A 12 0.36 -0.48 8.60
N PHE A 13 -0.80 -0.88 8.10
CA PHE A 13 -1.56 -0.09 7.13
C PHE A 13 -3.06 -0.21 7.39
N ARG A 14 -3.81 0.79 6.94
CA ARG A 14 -5.27 0.87 7.08
C ARG A 14 -5.96 0.72 5.74
N PHE A 15 -7.14 0.12 5.75
CA PHE A 15 -7.96 -0.12 4.56
C PHE A 15 -9.43 -0.21 4.94
N ILE A 16 -10.30 0.00 3.94
CA ILE A 16 -11.75 -0.11 4.11
C ILE A 16 -12.23 -1.19 3.13
N PRO A 17 -12.67 -2.37 3.61
CA PRO A 17 -13.22 -3.39 2.73
C PRO A 17 -14.59 -2.96 2.21
N ARG A 18 -15.05 -3.57 1.10
CA ARG A 18 -16.40 -3.30 0.59
C ARG A 18 -17.48 -3.77 1.57
N TYR A 19 -17.24 -4.92 2.20
CA TYR A 19 -18.10 -5.54 3.21
C TYR A 19 -17.30 -6.60 3.99
N GLY A 20 -17.85 -7.08 5.11
CA GLY A 20 -17.28 -8.20 5.86
C GLY A 20 -16.02 -7.87 6.66
N VAL A 21 -15.53 -8.87 7.40
CA VAL A 21 -14.34 -8.79 8.26
C VAL A 21 -13.21 -9.59 7.62
N PRO A 22 -12.01 -8.99 7.43
CA PRO A 22 -10.86 -9.68 6.87
C PRO A 22 -10.32 -10.74 7.83
N THR A 23 -9.97 -11.91 7.29
CA THR A 23 -9.32 -13.01 8.01
C THR A 23 -8.03 -13.47 7.32
N SER A 24 -7.84 -13.16 6.04
CA SER A 24 -6.61 -13.48 5.32
C SER A 24 -6.23 -12.41 4.30
N LEU A 25 -4.94 -12.38 3.97
CA LEU A 25 -4.33 -11.53 2.97
C LEU A 25 -3.41 -12.38 2.08
N THR A 26 -3.55 -12.25 0.76
CA THR A 26 -2.64 -12.84 -0.23
C THR A 26 -2.15 -11.75 -1.16
N LEU A 27 -0.86 -11.73 -1.45
CA LEU A 27 -0.26 -10.83 -2.42
C LEU A 27 -0.02 -11.59 -3.72
N ILE A 28 -0.47 -11.05 -4.85
CA ILE A 28 -0.14 -11.58 -6.17
C ILE A 28 0.83 -10.61 -6.80
N ASP A 29 2.06 -11.05 -7.02
CA ASP A 29 3.12 -10.27 -7.65
C ASP A 29 2.79 -10.04 -9.13
N GLU A 30 2.75 -8.79 -9.59
CA GLU A 30 2.41 -8.46 -10.98
C GLU A 30 3.54 -8.83 -11.97
N ASN A 31 4.78 -8.97 -11.51
CA ASN A 31 5.93 -9.34 -12.33
C ASN A 31 6.00 -10.85 -12.54
N THR A 32 5.71 -11.65 -11.50
CA THR A 32 5.83 -13.12 -11.55
C THR A 32 4.48 -13.85 -11.68
N ASN A 33 3.36 -13.16 -11.43
CA ASN A 33 2.02 -13.72 -11.34
C ASN A 33 1.85 -14.82 -10.27
N LEU A 34 2.74 -14.87 -9.28
CA LEU A 34 2.69 -15.87 -8.21
C LEU A 34 1.91 -15.34 -7.00
N PRO A 35 0.87 -16.05 -6.52
CA PRO A 35 0.20 -15.73 -5.27
C PRO A 35 1.02 -16.19 -4.07
N THR A 36 1.31 -15.28 -3.15
CA THR A 36 2.01 -15.57 -1.90
C THR A 36 1.12 -15.15 -0.72
N PRO A 37 0.71 -16.09 0.16
CA PRO A 37 -0.08 -15.76 1.33
C PRO A 37 0.79 -14.98 2.33
N VAL A 38 0.22 -13.95 2.95
CA VAL A 38 0.84 -13.29 4.10
C VAL A 38 0.66 -14.20 5.30
N ILE A 39 1.76 -14.54 5.98
CA ILE A 39 1.73 -15.43 7.14
C ILE A 39 1.30 -14.64 8.37
N THR A 40 0.28 -15.14 9.07
CA THR A 40 -0.24 -14.56 10.33
C THR A 40 -0.55 -13.05 10.28
N PRO A 41 -1.38 -12.57 9.34
CA PRO A 41 -1.80 -11.17 9.32
C PRO A 41 -2.71 -10.89 10.51
N ASN A 42 -2.41 -9.83 11.27
CA ASN A 42 -3.25 -9.40 12.39
C ASN A 42 -4.17 -8.28 11.92
N PHE A 43 -5.47 -8.52 11.98
CA PHE A 43 -6.49 -7.52 11.62
C PHE A 43 -7.11 -6.91 12.87
N PHE A 44 -7.23 -5.58 12.87
CA PHE A 44 -7.85 -4.83 13.96
C PHE A 44 -9.04 -4.04 13.41
N VAL A 45 -10.16 -4.11 14.12
CA VAL A 45 -11.37 -3.34 13.79
C VAL A 45 -11.18 -1.91 14.30
N GLY A 46 -11.29 -0.94 13.40
CA GLY A 46 -11.40 0.48 13.72
C GLY A 46 -12.85 0.96 13.80
N GLY A 47 -13.06 2.26 13.68
CA GLY A 47 -14.42 2.84 13.64
C GLY A 47 -15.07 2.71 12.27
N TYR A 48 -14.35 3.15 11.23
CA TYR A 48 -14.80 3.13 9.83
C TYR A 48 -13.82 2.38 8.90
N ASP A 49 -12.78 1.80 9.47
CA ASP A 49 -11.66 1.18 8.77
C ASP A 49 -11.16 -0.07 9.51
N PHE A 50 -10.30 -0.82 8.86
CA PHE A 50 -9.54 -1.90 9.44
C PHE A 50 -8.06 -1.57 9.36
N ALA A 51 -7.29 -2.01 10.36
CA ALA A 51 -5.83 -2.02 10.29
C ALA A 51 -5.33 -3.45 10.09
N CYS A 52 -4.25 -3.61 9.32
CA CYS A 52 -3.48 -4.85 9.24
C CYS A 52 -2.08 -4.59 9.79
N SER A 53 -1.58 -5.53 10.59
CA SER A 53 -0.19 -5.61 11.02
C SER A 53 0.40 -6.95 10.59
N ALA A 54 1.39 -6.93 9.70
CA ALA A 54 2.03 -8.14 9.20
C ALA A 54 3.45 -7.88 8.67
N ILE A 55 4.27 -8.93 8.66
CA ILE A 55 5.49 -8.97 7.84
C ILE A 55 5.05 -9.34 6.43
N LEU A 56 5.37 -8.49 5.45
CA LEU A 56 4.90 -8.64 4.08
C LEU A 56 5.99 -9.30 3.22
N PRO A 57 5.66 -10.35 2.44
CA PRO A 57 6.59 -10.99 1.51
C PRO A 57 6.71 -10.17 0.22
N THR A 58 7.15 -8.92 0.34
CA THR A 58 7.27 -7.97 -0.77
C THR A 58 8.73 -7.73 -1.13
N VAL A 59 8.99 -7.50 -2.41
CA VAL A 59 10.31 -7.20 -3.00
C VAL A 59 10.31 -5.77 -3.51
N GLU A 60 11.41 -5.05 -3.32
CA GLU A 60 11.59 -3.68 -3.81
C GLU A 60 11.20 -3.51 -5.29
N ASN A 61 10.53 -2.39 -5.62
CA ASN A 61 10.10 -2.02 -6.96
C ASN A 61 9.07 -2.96 -7.62
N HIS A 62 8.39 -3.80 -6.85
CA HIS A 62 7.31 -4.65 -7.35
C HIS A 62 5.93 -4.06 -7.02
N PHE A 63 5.00 -4.26 -7.95
CA PHE A 63 3.57 -4.05 -7.72
C PHE A 63 2.89 -5.38 -7.38
N TYR A 64 1.90 -5.31 -6.49
CA TYR A 64 1.15 -6.46 -6.03
C TYR A 64 -0.36 -6.17 -6.04
N TRP A 65 -1.15 -7.20 -6.34
CA TRP A 65 -2.55 -7.23 -5.95
C TRP A 65 -2.68 -7.80 -4.54
N ALA A 66 -3.08 -6.96 -3.59
CA ALA A 66 -3.45 -7.36 -2.24
C ALA A 66 -4.91 -7.84 -2.23
N ILE A 67 -5.10 -9.14 -2.01
CA ILE A 67 -6.40 -9.80 -1.97
C ILE A 67 -6.74 -10.11 -0.51
N PHE A 68 -7.77 -9.45 0.01
CA PHE A 68 -8.30 -9.70 1.35
C PHE A 68 -9.54 -10.57 1.25
N LYS A 69 -9.63 -11.56 2.14
CA LYS A 69 -10.78 -12.46 2.21
C LYS A 69 -11.34 -12.56 3.62
N ASN A 70 -12.62 -12.89 3.71
CA ASN A 70 -13.29 -13.20 4.97
C ASN A 70 -13.17 -14.69 5.34
N GLN A 71 -13.78 -15.07 6.47
CA GLN A 71 -13.77 -16.45 6.97
C GLN A 71 -14.39 -17.46 5.99
N ALA A 72 -15.33 -17.03 5.16
CA ALA A 72 -15.95 -17.85 4.12
C ALA A 72 -15.12 -17.93 2.82
N ASN A 73 -13.88 -17.42 2.83
CA ASN A 73 -12.97 -17.36 1.68
C ASN A 73 -13.47 -16.48 0.51
N GLU A 74 -14.41 -15.57 0.78
CA GLU A 74 -14.91 -14.61 -0.19
C GLU A 74 -13.96 -13.41 -0.27
N VAL A 75 -13.71 -12.90 -1.48
CA VAL A 75 -12.89 -11.70 -1.68
C VAL A 75 -13.69 -10.47 -1.29
N ILE A 76 -13.23 -9.77 -0.24
CA ILE A 76 -13.90 -8.57 0.28
C ILE A 76 -13.21 -7.26 -0.12
N LEU A 77 -11.93 -7.34 -0.50
CA LEU A 77 -11.15 -6.22 -1.03
C LEU A 77 -10.06 -6.74 -1.97
N LYS A 78 -9.89 -6.04 -3.09
CA LYS A 78 -8.74 -6.13 -3.97
C LYS A 78 -8.16 -4.73 -4.12
N GLU A 79 -6.94 -4.55 -3.64
CA GLU A 79 -6.25 -3.27 -3.62
C GLU A 79 -4.88 -3.44 -4.30
N ARG A 80 -4.39 -2.38 -4.96
CA ARG A 80 -3.03 -2.39 -5.50
C ARG A 80 -2.05 -1.93 -4.42
N MET A 81 -0.93 -2.64 -4.30
CA MET A 81 0.15 -2.38 -3.35
C MET A 81 1.47 -2.18 -4.11
N PHE A 82 2.28 -1.22 -3.68
CA PHE A 82 3.62 -0.98 -4.22
C PHE A 82 4.67 -1.06 -3.12
N CYS A 83 5.76 -1.78 -3.39
CA CYS A 83 6.89 -1.91 -2.48
C CYS A 83 8.02 -0.95 -2.87
N THR A 84 8.35 0.00 -1.99
CA THR A 84 9.51 0.89 -2.17
C THR A 84 10.21 1.22 -0.86
N ASN A 85 11.53 1.10 -0.86
CA ASN A 85 12.43 1.42 0.23
C ASN A 85 12.85 2.90 0.22
N GLN A 86 12.40 3.66 -0.78
CA GLN A 86 12.59 5.11 -0.84
C GLN A 86 11.93 5.78 0.38
N ASN A 87 12.52 6.89 0.82
CA ASN A 87 11.90 7.70 1.87
C ASN A 87 10.59 8.29 1.36
N ILE A 88 9.49 8.00 2.05
CA ILE A 88 8.12 8.33 1.60
C ILE A 88 7.93 9.86 1.50
N ASP A 89 8.64 10.61 2.32
CA ASP A 89 8.74 12.07 2.35
C ASP A 89 9.34 12.70 1.08
N ILE A 90 10.07 11.92 0.27
CA ILE A 90 10.61 12.32 -1.04
C ILE A 90 10.13 11.41 -2.18
N PHE A 91 9.21 10.49 -1.91
CA PHE A 91 8.71 9.55 -2.90
C PHE A 91 7.75 10.25 -3.87
N SER A 92 8.13 10.26 -5.15
CA SER A 92 7.26 10.62 -6.27
C SER A 92 7.42 9.57 -7.36
N VAL A 93 6.30 9.10 -7.92
CA VAL A 93 6.30 8.19 -9.09
C VAL A 93 7.06 8.80 -10.28
N ASN A 94 7.15 10.14 -10.31
CA ASN A 94 7.81 10.91 -11.35
C ASN A 94 9.16 11.48 -10.91
N ASN A 95 9.76 10.97 -9.83
CA ASN A 95 11.04 11.46 -9.36
C ASN A 95 12.11 11.35 -10.47
N GLY A 96 12.69 12.48 -10.89
CA GLY A 96 13.63 12.55 -12.02
C GLY A 96 13.01 12.53 -13.42
N ALA A 97 11.69 12.35 -13.57
CA ALA A 97 11.01 12.39 -14.86
C ALA A 97 10.69 13.82 -15.34
N TYR A 98 10.66 14.79 -14.41
CA TYR A 98 10.40 16.19 -14.70
C TYR A 98 11.40 17.10 -14.00
N VAL A 99 11.75 18.20 -14.67
CA VAL A 99 12.46 19.31 -14.04
C VAL A 99 11.47 20.07 -13.16
N SER A 100 11.63 19.98 -11.85
CA SER A 100 10.86 20.73 -10.86
C SER A 100 11.21 22.23 -10.99
N ASN A 101 10.25 23.04 -11.42
CA ASN A 101 10.35 24.49 -11.34
C ASN A 101 9.62 24.97 -10.08
N VAL A 102 10.35 25.60 -9.16
CA VAL A 102 9.76 26.29 -8.01
C VAL A 102 9.63 27.76 -8.39
N THR A 103 8.41 28.25 -8.54
CA THR A 103 8.17 29.69 -8.69
C THR A 103 7.94 30.28 -7.31
N THR A 104 8.71 31.31 -6.94
CA THR A 104 8.31 32.21 -5.86
C THR A 104 7.04 32.91 -6.36
N ASN A 105 5.91 32.68 -5.69
CA ASN A 105 4.61 33.29 -6.01
C ASN A 105 4.63 34.79 -5.65
N GLU A 106 5.56 35.54 -6.25
CA GLU A 106 5.63 36.98 -6.14
C GLU A 106 4.59 37.58 -7.10
N PHE A 107 3.56 38.21 -6.53
CA PHE A 107 2.69 39.09 -7.30
C PHE A 107 3.08 40.54 -6.96
N ILE A 108 3.19 41.37 -7.99
CA ILE A 108 3.44 42.80 -7.85
C ILE A 108 2.09 43.50 -8.01
N MET A 109 1.66 44.24 -6.98
CA MET A 109 0.55 45.20 -7.10
C MET A 109 1.12 46.57 -7.47
N TYR A 110 0.60 47.21 -8.50
CA TYR A 110 0.85 48.63 -8.76
C TYR A 110 -0.26 49.44 -8.08
N GLU A 111 0.11 50.42 -7.24
CA GLU A 111 -0.79 51.48 -6.77
C GLU A 111 -1.08 52.50 -7.88
#